data_AF-A0AA40JCE1-F1
#
_entry.id   AF-A0AA40JCE1-F1
#
_cell.length_a   1.000
_cell.length_b   1.000
_cell.length_c   1.000
_cell.angle_alpha   90.00
_cell.angle_beta   90.00
_cell.angle_gamma   90.00
#
_symmetry.space_group_name_H-M   'P 1'
#
loop_
_entity.id
_entity.type
_entity.pdbx_description
1 polymer ?
#
loop_
_entity_poly.entity_id
_entity_poly.type
_entity_poly.pdbx_seq_one_letter_code
_entity_poly.pdbx_strand_id
1 'polypeptide(L)' 'MTFDDVSRIALVWRGVEEGMSYGTPALRVRGKLLARLRGDGDTLVVKGVGPASARG' A
#
# COMPACT_ATOMS: atom_id res chain seq x y z
N MET A 1 12.73 6.08 3.45
CA MET A 1 11.28 6.27 3.25
C MET A 1 10.58 5.30 4.16
N THR A 2 9.69 5.77 5.01
CA THR A 2 8.90 4.97 5.96
C THR A 2 7.51 4.66 5.41
N PHE A 3 6.72 3.82 6.10
CA PHE A 3 5.32 3.64 5.74
C PHE A 3 4.52 4.94 5.87
N ASP A 4 4.83 5.81 6.84
CA ASP A 4 4.24 7.14 6.97
C ASP A 4 4.46 8.00 5.73
N ASP A 5 5.69 7.97 5.18
CA ASP A 5 5.99 8.67 3.93
C ASP A 5 5.11 8.22 2.77
N VAL A 6 4.86 6.90 2.68
CA VAL A 6 4.00 6.31 1.65
C VAL A 6 2.54 6.71 1.89
N SER A 7 2.05 6.64 3.13
CA SER A 7 0.68 7.02 3.49
C SER A 7 0.39 8.47 3.12
N ARG A 8 1.30 9.39 3.43
CA ARG A 8 1.15 10.82 3.10
C ARG A 8 0.98 11.07 1.60
N ILE A 9 1.68 10.31 0.76
CA ILE A 9 1.56 10.40 -0.69
C ILE A 9 0.22 9.82 -1.16
N ALA A 10 -0.11 8.61 -0.66
CA ALA A 10 -1.27 7.88 -1.13
C ALA A 10 -2.60 8.51 -0.69
N LEU A 11 -2.67 9.13 0.49
CA LEU A 11 -3.88 9.75 1.02
C LEU A 11 -4.32 11.00 0.24
N VAL A 12 -3.46 11.56 -0.61
CA VAL A 12 -3.85 12.63 -1.55
C VAL A 12 -4.75 12.09 -2.67
N TRP A 13 -4.71 10.79 -2.95
CA TRP A 13 -5.48 10.19 -4.03
C TRP A 13 -6.94 9.98 -3.63
N ARG A 14 -7.85 10.32 -4.54
CA ARG A 14 -9.29 10.23 -4.29
C ARG A 14 -9.72 8.81 -3.92
N GLY A 15 -10.29 8.67 -2.73
CA GLY A 15 -10.85 7.41 -2.25
C GLY A 15 -9.82 6.42 -1.71
N VAL A 16 -8.56 6.86 -1.53
CA VAL A 16 -7.62 6.16 -0.67
C VAL A 16 -7.95 6.46 0.79
N GLU A 17 -7.88 5.44 1.62
CA GLU A 17 -8.12 5.49 3.06
C GLU A 17 -7.09 4.63 3.80
N GLU A 18 -6.83 4.99 5.05
CA GLU A 18 -6.05 4.14 5.95
C GLU A 18 -6.87 2.92 6.37
N GLY A 19 -6.18 1.85 6.74
CA GLY A 19 -6.81 0.67 7.29
C GLY A 19 -5.79 -0.31 7.85
N MET A 20 -6.27 -1.52 8.14
CA MET A 20 -5.44 -2.59 8.67
C MET A 20 -5.47 -3.81 7.76
N SER A 21 -4.38 -4.57 7.76
CA SER A 21 -4.28 -5.87 7.11
C SER A 21 -3.37 -6.76 7.94
N TYR A 22 -3.88 -7.92 8.37
CA TYR A 22 -3.12 -8.88 9.18
C TYR A 22 -2.43 -8.25 10.42
N GLY A 23 -3.11 -7.33 11.10
CA GLY A 23 -2.58 -6.61 12.28
C GLY A 23 -1.56 -5.52 11.97
N THR A 24 -1.26 -5.26 10.69
CA THR A 24 -0.32 -4.22 10.25
C THR A 24 -1.02 -3.08 9.49
N PRO A 25 -0.45 -1.85 9.48
CA PRO A 25 -0.99 -0.73 8.72
C PRO A 25 -1.14 -1.03 7.22
N ALA A 26 -2.21 -0.52 6.63
CA ALA A 26 -2.54 -0.70 5.22
C ALA A 26 -3.21 0.55 4.62
N LEU A 27 -3.14 0.64 3.31
CA LEU A 27 -3.81 1.62 2.47
C LEU A 27 -4.82 0.90 1.59
N ARG A 28 -6.02 1.45 1.49
CA ARG A 28 -7.12 0.85 0.73
C ARG A 28 -7.72 1.88 -0.22
N VAL A 29 -8.25 1.41 -1.35
CA VAL A 29 -9.06 2.22 -2.27
C VAL A 29 -10.49 1.69 -2.19
N ARG A 30 -11.40 2.48 -1.62
CA ARG A 30 -12.83 2.11 -1.47
C ARG A 30 -12.99 0.69 -0.89
N GLY A 31 -12.34 0.40 0.23
CA GLY A 31 -12.36 -0.90 0.90
C GLY A 31 -11.46 -1.99 0.30
N LYS A 32 -10.82 -1.81 -0.87
CA LYS A 32 -9.93 -2.81 -1.49
C LYS A 32 -8.45 -2.51 -1.21
N LEU A 33 -7.63 -3.53 -0.94
CA LEU A 33 -6.21 -3.35 -0.64
C LEU A 33 -5.43 -2.69 -1.80
N LEU A 34 -4.73 -1.60 -1.51
CA LEU A 34 -3.75 -0.95 -2.39
C LEU A 34 -2.33 -1.35 -1.99
N ALA A 35 -1.96 -1.07 -0.74
CA ALA A 35 -0.66 -1.41 -0.19
C ALA A 35 -0.76 -1.75 1.30
N ARG A 36 0.20 -2.48 1.84
CA ARG A 36 0.32 -2.69 3.29
C ARG A 36 1.77 -2.83 3.72
N LEU A 37 2.04 -2.48 4.96
CA LEU A 37 3.25 -2.90 5.63
C LEU A 37 3.16 -4.42 5.88
N ARG A 38 4.26 -5.14 5.72
CA ARG A 38 4.36 -6.52 6.18
C ARG A 38 4.79 -6.53 7.65
N GLY A 39 4.51 -7.62 8.36
CA GLY A 39 4.87 -7.76 9.78
C GLY A 39 6.38 -7.74 10.06
N ASP A 40 7.23 -7.72 9.04
CA ASP A 40 8.68 -7.54 9.18
C ASP A 40 9.09 -6.07 9.37
N GLY A 41 8.15 -5.11 9.23
CA GLY A 41 8.38 -3.69 9.50
C GLY A 41 9.01 -2.91 8.34
N ASP A 42 9.61 -3.59 7.36
CA ASP A 42 10.38 -2.96 6.28
C ASP A 42 9.88 -3.31 4.87
N THR A 43 9.05 -4.35 4.71
CA THR A 43 8.53 -4.73 3.38
C THR A 43 7.17 -4.08 3.10
N LEU A 44 7.09 -3.29 2.03
CA LEU A 44 5.81 -2.82 1.48
C LEU A 44 5.27 -3.82 0.44
N VAL A 45 4.08 -4.35 0.67
CA VAL A 45 3.35 -5.16 -0.32
C VAL A 45 2.42 -4.24 -1.11
N VAL A 46 2.54 -4.21 -2.43
CA VAL A 46 1.70 -3.39 -3.33
C VAL A 46 0.93 -4.28 -4.29
N LYS A 47 -0.38 -4.06 -4.41
CA LYS A 47 -1.26 -4.82 -5.31
C LYS A 47 -1.34 -4.14 -6.69
N GLY A 48 -1.46 -4.94 -7.75
CA GLY A 48 -1.63 -4.44 -9.12
C GLY A 48 -0.32 -4.13 -9.85
N VAL A 49 0.82 -4.42 -9.22
CA VAL A 49 2.13 -4.40 -9.87
C VAL A 49 2.29 -5.74 -10.60
N GLY A 50 2.43 -5.70 -11.92
CA GLY A 50 2.82 -6.87 -12.72
C GLY A 50 4.25 -7.30 -12.41
N PRO A 51 4.76 -8.37 -13.04
CA PRO A 51 6.19 -8.68 -12.98
C PRO A 51 7.01 -7.44 -13.37
N ALA A 52 8.20 -7.28 -12.80
CA ALA A 52 9.07 -6.10 -12.98
C ALA A 52 9.59 -5.89 -14.43
N SER A 53 8.97 -6.56 -15.41
CA SER A 53 9.19 -6.43 -16.83
C SER A 53 7.90 -6.80 -17.57
N ALA A 54 6.96 -5.86 -17.67
CA ALA A 54 6.08 -5.78 -18.83
C ALA A 54 6.74 -4.80 -19.81
N ARG A 55 7.71 -5.29 -20.60
CA ARG A 55 7.91 -4.74 -21.94
C ARG A 55 6.92 -5.46 -22.84
N GLY A 56 6.05 -4.69 -23.48
CA GLY A 56 4.98 -5.16 -24.35
C GLY A 56 3.81 -4.21 -24.26
#